data_AF-A0AAU0P954-F1
#
_entry.id   AF-A0AAU0P954-F1
#
_cell.length_a   1.000
_cell.length_b   1.000
_cell.length_c   1.000
_cell.angle_alpha   90.00
_cell.angle_beta   90.00
_cell.angle_gamma   90.00
#
_symmetry.space_group_name_H-M   'P 1'
#
loop_
_entity.id
_entity.type
_entity.pdbx_description
1 polymer ?
#
loop_
_entity_poly.entity_id
_entity_poly.type
_entity_poly.pdbx_seq_one_letter_code
_entity_poly.pdbx_strand_id
1 'polypeptide(L)'
;MGLKSYIISTILLIIVLFGFVHSLELGEYTLSLFGFSETLPVSVWFVLPIIFLSLLTYIHIIFYGLINYFKLRLVDSDLDNMVELIKLKLLNKEHKIGFRTRKQKELANILTQLNLEVPKEIFSSTNEELNKTVAAIQNVNNGIYVDKNLKVDEKSSLGKQNLINKINSQVDFAVDIVKKAEKYDSDIVKVAFLKSLSEKSMTTIKKIYKNVNLDKELTIKLLEKNIENSEFGFENNEILELVKNIKLSKDDYIQLAKKYKNSLNPDVLIELFEKISQEQEEATVAYLYILSEFEMKDKLRENLVNREGNDFAPFKALIELKDAGKHYSLESLSYN
;
A
#
# COMPACT_ATOMS: atom_id res chain seq x y z
N MET A 1 52.23 3.93 -23.63
CA MET A 1 52.93 2.66 -23.28
C MET A 1 52.25 2.06 -22.06
N GLY A 2 51.95 0.76 -22.06
CA GLY A 2 51.43 0.11 -20.85
C GLY A 2 52.52 0.02 -19.76
N LEU A 3 52.12 -0.01 -18.48
CA LEU A 3 53.03 -0.13 -17.33
C LEU A 3 54.06 -1.26 -17.51
N LYS A 4 53.60 -2.40 -18.02
CA LYS A 4 54.44 -3.56 -18.35
C LYS A 4 55.55 -3.21 -19.35
N SER A 5 55.22 -2.52 -20.44
CA SER A 5 56.19 -2.11 -21.46
C SER A 5 57.17 -1.08 -20.93
N TYR A 6 56.71 -0.16 -20.05
CA TYR A 6 57.57 0.84 -19.42
C TYR A 6 58.61 0.18 -18.50
N ILE A 7 58.18 -0.73 -17.62
CA ILE A 7 59.08 -1.46 -16.69
C ILE A 7 60.13 -2.26 -17.48
N ILE A 8 59.70 -3.01 -18.51
CA ILE A 8 60.61 -3.81 -19.34
C ILE A 8 61.64 -2.92 -20.05
N SER A 9 61.19 -1.79 -20.63
CA SER A 9 62.08 -0.87 -21.36
C SER A 9 63.11 -0.23 -20.43
N THR A 10 62.70 0.16 -19.22
CA THR A 10 63.60 0.76 -18.23
C THR A 10 64.61 -0.24 -17.69
N ILE A 11 64.21 -1.49 -17.44
CA ILE A 11 65.15 -2.57 -17.04
C ILE A 11 66.15 -2.85 -18.17
N LEU A 12 65.68 -2.94 -19.41
CA LEU A 12 66.54 -3.17 -20.57
C LEU A 12 67.54 -2.01 -20.76
N LEU A 13 67.09 -0.77 -20.60
CA LEU A 13 67.95 0.41 -20.62
C LEU A 13 69.05 0.34 -19.54
N ILE A 14 68.69 -0.04 -18.31
CA ILE A 14 69.64 -0.21 -17.21
C ILE A 14 70.70 -1.27 -17.55
N ILE A 15 70.30 -2.41 -18.10
CA ILE A 15 71.22 -3.50 -18.49
C ILE A 15 72.16 -3.04 -19.62
N VAL A 16 71.62 -2.38 -20.65
CA VAL A 16 72.41 -1.89 -21.79
C VAL A 16 73.40 -0.82 -21.33
N LEU A 17 72.98 0.13 -20.49
CA LEU A 17 73.86 1.16 -19.94
C LEU A 17 74.94 0.57 -19.04
N PHE A 18 74.58 -0.39 -18.19
CA PHE A 18 75.56 -1.09 -17.35
C PHE A 18 76.61 -1.80 -18.20
N GLY A 19 76.20 -2.59 -19.19
CA GLY A 19 77.10 -3.32 -20.08
C GLY A 19 78.01 -2.37 -20.88
N PHE A 20 77.45 -1.28 -21.39
CA PHE A 20 78.21 -0.26 -22.11
C PHE A 20 79.29 0.38 -21.22
N VAL A 21 78.92 0.89 -20.05
CA VAL A 21 79.86 1.56 -19.13
C VAL A 21 80.89 0.59 -18.56
N HIS A 22 80.50 -0.66 -18.31
CA HIS A 22 81.42 -1.70 -17.86
C HIS A 22 82.47 -2.05 -18.92
N SER A 23 82.10 -2.07 -20.21
CA SER A 23 83.04 -2.33 -21.32
C SER A 23 84.12 -1.26 -21.49
N LEU A 24 83.91 -0.06 -20.91
CA LEU A 24 84.88 1.03 -20.95
C LEU A 24 86.01 0.87 -19.92
N GLU A 25 85.96 -0.15 -19.06
CA GLU A 25 86.99 -0.46 -18.05
C GLU A 25 87.44 0.77 -17.22
N LEU A 26 86.49 1.60 -16.80
CA LEU A 26 86.73 2.86 -16.08
C LEU A 26 87.31 2.70 -14.66
N GLY A 27 87.67 1.48 -14.26
CA GLY A 27 88.23 1.16 -12.96
C GLY A 27 87.22 1.13 -11.81
N GLU A 28 87.74 1.25 -10.60
CA GLU A 28 86.98 1.21 -9.34
C GLU A 28 86.97 2.58 -8.67
N TYR A 29 85.88 2.85 -7.95
CA TYR A 29 85.74 4.06 -7.15
C TYR A 29 85.33 3.68 -5.73
N THR A 30 86.09 4.20 -4.75
CA THR A 30 85.80 4.04 -3.33
C THR A 30 85.00 5.24 -2.84
N LEU A 31 83.75 5.00 -2.43
CA LEU A 31 82.93 6.02 -1.80
C LEU A 31 83.10 5.93 -0.28
N SER A 32 83.72 6.95 0.32
CA SER A 32 83.86 7.09 1.77
C SER A 32 82.89 8.13 2.32
N LEU A 33 81.80 7.69 2.96
CA LEU A 33 80.76 8.54 3.55
C LEU A 33 80.35 8.02 4.93
N PHE A 34 80.27 8.92 5.92
CA PHE A 34 79.81 8.61 7.29
C PHE A 34 80.51 7.40 7.95
N GLY A 35 81.80 7.20 7.70
CA GLY A 35 82.58 6.08 8.26
C GLY A 35 82.42 4.74 7.54
N PHE A 36 81.56 4.66 6.52
CA PHE A 36 81.46 3.53 5.60
C PHE A 36 82.34 3.78 4.38
N SER A 37 83.12 2.78 3.97
CA SER A 37 83.97 2.83 2.78
C SER A 37 83.71 1.59 1.94
N GLU A 38 83.10 1.79 0.78
CA GLU A 38 82.80 0.70 -0.17
C GLU A 38 83.45 1.00 -1.52
N THR A 39 84.19 0.01 -2.03
CA THR A 39 84.85 0.08 -3.34
C THR A 39 84.04 -0.72 -4.34
N LEU A 40 83.49 -0.05 -5.34
CA LEU A 40 82.71 -0.67 -6.40
C LEU A 40 83.19 -0.17 -7.78
N PRO A 41 83.01 -0.96 -8.85
CA PRO A 41 83.29 -0.51 -10.21
C PRO A 41 82.53 0.77 -10.55
N VAL A 42 83.15 1.67 -11.30
CA VAL A 42 82.53 2.93 -11.74
C VAL A 42 81.21 2.68 -12.49
N SER A 43 81.09 1.56 -13.21
CA SER A 43 79.85 1.16 -13.87
C SER A 43 78.66 0.95 -12.92
N VAL A 44 78.91 0.47 -11.70
CA VAL A 44 77.86 0.30 -10.67
C VAL A 44 77.44 1.66 -10.14
N TRP A 45 78.39 2.52 -9.80
CA TRP A 45 78.12 3.89 -9.32
C TRP A 45 77.36 4.72 -10.36
N PHE A 46 77.63 4.52 -11.64
CA PHE A 46 76.94 5.22 -12.73
C PHE A 46 75.46 4.83 -12.86
N VAL A 47 75.14 3.54 -12.71
CA VAL A 47 73.79 3.02 -12.91
C VAL A 47 72.91 3.18 -11.67
N LEU A 48 73.52 3.30 -10.48
CA LEU A 48 72.81 3.39 -9.20
C LEU A 48 71.82 4.56 -9.10
N PRO A 49 72.14 5.81 -9.52
CA PRO A 49 71.17 6.90 -9.60
C PRO A 49 69.99 6.61 -10.54
N ILE A 50 70.23 5.91 -11.65
CA ILE A 50 69.21 5.56 -12.64
C ILE A 50 68.24 4.51 -12.06
N ILE A 51 68.77 3.51 -11.37
CA ILE A 51 67.97 2.52 -10.64
C ILE A 51 67.10 3.22 -9.61
N PHE A 52 67.69 4.10 -8.80
CA PHE A 52 66.96 4.85 -7.78
C PHE A 52 65.81 5.69 -8.37
N LEU A 53 66.06 6.42 -9.45
CA LEU A 53 65.04 7.22 -10.13
C LEU A 53 63.94 6.35 -10.76
N SER A 54 64.30 5.19 -11.32
CA SER A 54 63.32 4.24 -11.86
C SER A 54 62.37 3.71 -10.78
N LEU A 55 62.91 3.38 -9.59
CA LEU A 55 62.13 2.92 -8.45
C LEU A 55 61.16 4.01 -7.98
N LEU A 56 61.63 5.25 -7.86
CA LEU A 56 60.80 6.39 -7.47
C LEU A 56 59.64 6.59 -8.45
N THR A 57 59.89 6.40 -9.74
CA THR A 57 58.86 6.49 -10.78
C THR A 57 57.82 5.37 -10.66
N TYR A 58 58.24 4.14 -10.36
CA TYR A 58 57.31 3.03 -10.13
C TYR A 58 56.42 3.28 -8.91
N ILE A 59 56.99 3.74 -7.80
CA ILE A 59 56.24 4.11 -6.60
C ILE A 59 55.21 5.20 -6.93
N HIS A 60 55.61 6.23 -7.69
CA HIS A 60 54.71 7.30 -8.11
C HIS A 60 53.53 6.78 -8.94
N ILE A 61 53.79 5.93 -9.94
CA ILE A 61 52.72 5.37 -10.79
C ILE A 61 51.77 4.49 -9.96
N ILE A 62 52.30 3.64 -9.08
CA ILE A 62 51.50 2.79 -8.20
C ILE A 62 50.65 3.66 -7.26
N PHE A 63 51.21 4.74 -6.71
CA PHE A 63 50.50 5.66 -5.82
C PHE A 63 49.30 6.32 -6.51
N TYR A 64 49.47 6.85 -7.71
CA TYR A 64 48.35 7.42 -8.47
C TYR A 64 47.34 6.37 -8.94
N GLY A 65 47.81 5.17 -9.27
CA GLY A 65 46.94 4.02 -9.56
C GLY A 65 46.06 3.67 -8.36
N LEU A 66 46.64 3.63 -7.16
CA LEU A 66 45.94 3.36 -5.91
C LEU A 66 44.93 4.46 -5.57
N ILE A 67 45.31 5.73 -5.70
CA ILE A 67 44.38 6.86 -5.53
C ILE A 67 43.21 6.75 -6.49
N ASN A 68 43.48 6.45 -7.77
CA ASN A 68 42.43 6.34 -8.77
C ASN A 68 41.50 5.16 -8.49
N TYR A 69 42.06 4.02 -8.07
CA TYR A 69 41.28 2.87 -7.64
C TYR A 69 40.33 3.21 -6.48
N PHE A 70 40.82 3.89 -5.45
CA PHE A 70 39.96 4.35 -4.35
C PHE A 70 38.89 5.33 -4.84
N LYS A 71 39.23 6.28 -5.72
CA LYS A 71 38.24 7.21 -6.29
C LYS A 71 37.12 6.49 -7.06
N LEU A 72 37.47 5.51 -7.90
CA LEU A 72 36.49 4.71 -8.64
C LEU A 72 35.61 3.90 -7.68
N ARG A 73 36.22 3.23 -6.70
CA ARG A 73 35.47 2.47 -5.69
C ARG A 73 34.49 3.33 -4.88
N LEU A 74 34.83 4.59 -4.61
CA LEU A 74 33.91 5.53 -3.97
C LEU A 74 32.70 5.86 -4.86
N VAL A 75 32.92 6.00 -6.17
CA VAL A 75 31.85 6.24 -7.15
C VAL A 75 30.94 5.01 -7.26
N ASP A 76 31.51 3.81 -7.38
CA ASP A 76 30.74 2.57 -7.46
C ASP A 76 29.87 2.38 -6.20
N SER A 77 30.45 2.61 -5.03
CA SER A 77 29.70 2.58 -3.76
C SER A 77 28.58 3.62 -3.71
N ASP A 78 28.79 4.82 -4.25
CA ASP A 78 27.74 5.84 -4.29
C ASP A 78 26.64 5.52 -5.32
N LEU A 79 26.95 4.76 -6.39
CA LEU A 79 25.95 4.25 -7.33
C LEU A 79 25.04 3.20 -6.68
N ASP A 80 25.62 2.29 -5.89
CA ASP A 80 24.82 1.33 -5.12
C ASP A 80 23.90 2.04 -4.11
N ASN A 81 24.44 3.06 -3.41
CA ASN A 81 23.68 3.91 -2.51
C ASN A 81 22.54 4.67 -3.23
N MET A 82 22.72 5.05 -4.50
CA MET A 82 21.65 5.69 -5.29
C MET A 82 20.51 4.74 -5.58
N VAL A 83 20.82 3.49 -5.94
CA VAL A 83 19.80 2.47 -6.17
C VAL A 83 19.03 2.20 -4.89
N GLU A 84 19.72 2.14 -3.75
CA GLU A 84 19.07 2.00 -2.45
C GLU A 84 18.18 3.20 -2.11
N LEU A 85 18.62 4.43 -2.43
CA LEU A 85 17.79 5.64 -2.23
C LEU A 85 16.51 5.60 -3.06
N ILE A 86 16.60 5.20 -4.34
CA ILE A 86 15.43 4.99 -5.20
C ILE A 86 14.49 3.95 -4.58
N LYS A 87 15.03 2.80 -4.14
CA LYS A 87 14.25 1.73 -3.49
C LYS A 87 13.53 2.22 -2.23
N LEU A 88 14.22 2.93 -1.33
CA LEU A 88 13.63 3.48 -0.12
C LEU A 88 12.52 4.49 -0.46
N LYS A 89 12.72 5.29 -1.50
CA LYS A 89 11.76 6.28 -1.93
C LYS A 89 10.50 5.68 -2.52
N LEU A 90 10.64 4.67 -3.38
CA LEU A 90 9.50 3.90 -3.90
C LEU A 90 8.70 3.22 -2.78
N LEU A 91 9.36 2.87 -1.68
CA LEU A 91 8.74 2.27 -0.49
C LEU A 91 8.27 3.29 0.56
N ASN A 92 8.36 4.60 0.27
CA ASN A 92 8.02 5.70 1.18
C ASN A 92 8.70 5.59 2.56
N LYS A 93 9.99 5.22 2.59
CA LYS A 93 10.79 5.11 3.82
C LYS A 93 11.70 6.31 4.04
N GLU A 94 12.06 6.53 5.31
CA GLU A 94 13.07 7.52 5.71
C GLU A 94 14.39 7.33 4.95
N HIS A 95 14.96 8.45 4.49
CA HIS A 95 16.21 8.49 3.74
C HIS A 95 17.40 8.68 4.70
N LYS A 96 18.12 7.60 5.03
CA LYS A 96 19.36 7.65 5.84
C LYS A 96 20.58 7.17 5.06
N ILE A 97 20.70 7.59 3.80
CA ILE A 97 21.81 7.18 2.94
C ILE A 97 22.76 8.36 2.75
N GLY A 98 24.04 8.13 3.05
CA GLY A 98 25.11 9.10 2.85
C GLY A 98 25.86 8.84 1.55
N PHE A 99 26.12 9.90 0.80
CA PHE A 99 26.95 9.85 -0.41
C PHE A 99 28.33 10.44 -0.12
N ARG A 100 29.39 9.93 -0.75
CA ARG A 100 30.77 10.38 -0.52
C ARG A 100 31.17 11.48 -1.50
N THR A 101 30.80 11.32 -2.76
CA THR A 101 31.12 12.22 -3.87
C THR A 101 30.12 13.39 -3.97
N ARG A 102 30.63 14.57 -4.31
CA ARG A 102 29.81 15.81 -4.35
C ARG A 102 28.69 15.76 -5.37
N LYS A 103 28.96 15.24 -6.58
CA LYS A 103 27.96 15.18 -7.67
C LYS A 103 26.80 14.25 -7.31
N GLN A 104 27.09 13.11 -6.68
CA GLN A 104 26.09 12.15 -6.25
C GLN A 104 25.27 12.71 -5.08
N LYS A 105 25.90 13.43 -4.13
CA LYS A 105 25.14 14.19 -3.10
C LYS A 105 24.13 15.15 -3.72
N GLU A 106 24.54 15.90 -4.74
CA GLU A 106 23.66 16.85 -5.44
C GLU A 106 22.50 16.14 -6.13
N LEU A 107 22.78 15.08 -6.89
CA LEU A 107 21.74 14.25 -7.50
C LEU A 107 20.79 13.65 -6.46
N ALA A 108 21.30 13.23 -5.30
CA ALA A 108 20.49 12.65 -4.25
C ALA A 108 19.55 13.70 -3.64
N ASN A 109 20.04 14.93 -3.44
CA ASN A 109 19.23 16.05 -2.97
C ASN A 109 18.13 16.44 -3.96
N ILE A 110 18.42 16.42 -5.26
CA ILE A 110 17.39 16.62 -6.29
C ILE A 110 16.39 15.48 -6.23
N LEU A 111 16.88 14.24 -6.20
CA LEU A 111 16.04 13.07 -6.20
C LEU A 111 15.11 13.06 -5.00
N THR A 112 15.55 13.41 -3.78
CA THR A 112 14.69 13.42 -2.59
C THR A 112 13.53 14.41 -2.69
N GLN A 113 13.67 15.50 -3.44
CA GLN A 113 12.63 16.52 -3.63
C GLN A 113 11.57 16.14 -4.68
N LEU A 114 11.85 15.18 -5.56
CA LEU A 114 10.90 14.75 -6.59
C LEU A 114 9.79 13.86 -6.01
N ASN A 115 8.80 13.45 -6.80
CA ASN A 115 7.95 12.31 -6.47
C ASN A 115 8.23 11.21 -7.49
N LEU A 116 8.44 9.98 -7.02
CA LEU A 116 8.69 8.84 -7.89
C LEU A 116 7.46 7.96 -7.89
N GLU A 117 6.92 7.72 -9.07
CA GLU A 117 5.83 6.79 -9.28
C GLU A 117 6.30 5.62 -10.15
N VAL A 118 5.76 4.44 -9.86
CA VAL A 118 6.07 3.24 -10.63
C VAL A 118 5.25 3.24 -11.91
N PRO A 119 5.87 3.08 -13.10
CA PRO A 119 5.13 3.00 -14.36
C PRO A 119 4.23 1.75 -14.37
N LYS A 120 3.17 1.80 -15.18
CA LYS A 120 2.26 0.64 -15.38
C LYS A 120 2.89 -0.45 -16.26
N GLU A 121 3.88 -0.10 -17.06
CA GLU A 121 4.58 -1.01 -17.98
C GLU A 121 5.60 -1.89 -17.25
N ILE A 122 6.10 -2.92 -17.94
CA ILE A 122 7.11 -3.84 -17.40
C ILE A 122 8.40 -3.06 -17.11
N PHE A 123 8.75 -2.98 -15.83
CA PHE A 123 10.01 -2.39 -15.39
C PHE A 123 11.12 -3.43 -15.42
N SER A 124 12.21 -3.14 -16.13
CA SER A 124 13.41 -3.98 -16.14
C SER A 124 14.67 -3.14 -16.00
N SER A 125 15.50 -3.50 -15.02
CA SER A 125 16.83 -2.95 -14.82
C SER A 125 17.85 -4.07 -14.61
N THR A 126 19.15 -3.75 -14.62
CA THR A 126 20.22 -4.69 -14.26
C THR A 126 20.21 -5.06 -12.77
N ASN A 127 19.50 -4.29 -11.93
CA ASN A 127 19.40 -4.56 -10.51
C ASN A 127 18.17 -5.43 -10.20
N GLU A 128 18.41 -6.70 -9.90
CA GLU A 128 17.34 -7.67 -9.61
C GLU A 128 16.50 -7.29 -8.39
N GLU A 129 17.08 -6.69 -7.36
CA GLU A 129 16.34 -6.30 -6.16
C GLU A 129 15.38 -5.15 -6.42
N LEU A 130 15.81 -4.17 -7.23
CA LEU A 130 14.96 -3.07 -7.65
C LEU A 130 13.81 -3.60 -8.51
N ASN A 131 14.07 -4.51 -9.43
CA ASN A 131 13.03 -5.16 -10.24
C ASN A 131 12.00 -5.88 -9.36
N LYS A 132 12.45 -6.66 -8.37
CA LYS A 132 11.56 -7.34 -7.41
C LYS A 132 10.73 -6.34 -6.61
N THR A 133 11.32 -5.22 -6.19
CA THR A 133 10.63 -4.17 -5.45
C THR A 133 9.55 -3.51 -6.30
N VAL A 134 9.90 -3.13 -7.53
CA VAL A 134 8.97 -2.48 -8.48
C VAL A 134 7.83 -3.42 -8.85
N ALA A 135 8.11 -4.68 -9.20
CA ALA A 135 7.09 -5.68 -9.51
C ALA A 135 6.13 -5.90 -8.32
N ALA A 136 6.67 -5.87 -7.10
CA ALA A 136 5.84 -6.01 -5.91
C ALA A 136 4.92 -4.79 -5.70
N ILE A 137 5.41 -3.57 -5.97
CA ILE A 137 4.58 -2.35 -5.94
C ILE A 137 3.49 -2.41 -7.02
N GLN A 138 3.82 -2.85 -8.24
CA GLN A 138 2.84 -3.02 -9.32
C GLN A 138 1.74 -4.02 -8.93
N ASN A 139 2.11 -5.14 -8.33
CA ASN A 139 1.14 -6.13 -7.84
C ASN A 139 0.19 -5.52 -6.80
N VAL A 140 0.71 -4.73 -5.85
CA VAL A 140 -0.12 -4.03 -4.87
C VAL A 140 -1.06 -3.03 -5.55
N ASN A 141 -0.56 -2.26 -6.51
CA ASN A 141 -1.38 -1.31 -7.26
C ASN A 141 -2.47 -2.00 -8.10
N ASN A 142 -2.22 -3.24 -8.53
CA ASN A 142 -3.18 -4.08 -9.28
C ASN A 142 -4.14 -4.87 -8.37
N GLY A 143 -4.17 -4.62 -7.06
CA GLY A 143 -5.09 -5.28 -6.13
C GLY A 143 -4.61 -6.64 -5.60
N ILE A 144 -3.38 -7.04 -5.89
CA ILE A 144 -2.80 -8.31 -5.44
C ILE A 144 -2.09 -8.09 -4.10
N TYR A 145 -2.37 -8.94 -3.11
CA TYR A 145 -1.65 -8.94 -1.84
C TYR A 145 -0.23 -9.51 -2.00
N VAL A 146 0.76 -8.82 -1.41
CA VAL A 146 2.15 -9.26 -1.39
C VAL A 146 2.67 -9.35 0.05
N ASP A 147 3.00 -10.57 0.49
CA ASP A 147 3.30 -10.87 1.90
C ASP A 147 4.75 -10.53 2.32
N LYS A 148 5.75 -11.00 1.56
CA LYS A 148 7.16 -11.00 2.04
C LYS A 148 8.08 -9.98 1.37
N ASN A 149 7.68 -9.45 0.22
CA ASN A 149 8.57 -8.63 -0.61
C ASN A 149 8.46 -7.12 -0.31
N LEU A 150 7.34 -6.65 0.24
CA LEU A 150 7.19 -5.27 0.69
C LEU A 150 7.44 -5.19 2.20
N LYS A 151 8.67 -4.91 2.61
CA LYS A 151 8.93 -4.40 3.97
C LYS A 151 8.47 -2.95 4.10
N VAL A 152 7.23 -2.60 3.74
CA VAL A 152 6.74 -1.22 3.83
C VAL A 152 6.27 -0.88 5.23
N ASP A 153 6.30 0.41 5.56
CA ASP A 153 5.60 0.89 6.76
C ASP A 153 4.09 0.68 6.56
N GLU A 154 3.43 0.03 7.51
CA GLU A 154 1.99 -0.23 7.50
C GLU A 154 1.17 1.07 7.45
N LYS A 155 1.73 2.19 7.95
CA LYS A 155 1.09 3.50 7.91
C LYS A 155 1.22 4.20 6.56
N SER A 156 2.16 3.78 5.71
CA SER A 156 2.32 4.35 4.38
C SER A 156 1.10 4.07 3.50
N SER A 157 0.83 4.94 2.52
CA SER A 157 -0.25 4.72 1.54
C SER A 157 -0.17 3.34 0.88
N LEU A 158 1.03 2.91 0.50
CA LEU A 158 1.30 1.61 -0.12
C LEU A 158 1.06 0.44 0.86
N GLY A 159 1.43 0.61 2.14
CA GLY A 159 1.16 -0.36 3.20
C GLY A 159 -0.35 -0.54 3.43
N LYS A 160 -1.09 0.56 3.52
CA LYS A 160 -2.55 0.55 3.65
C LYS A 160 -3.22 -0.14 2.44
N GLN A 161 -2.77 0.15 1.23
CA GLN A 161 -3.29 -0.51 0.02
C GLN A 161 -3.00 -2.02 0.01
N ASN A 162 -1.80 -2.44 0.38
CA ASN A 162 -1.48 -3.86 0.47
C ASN A 162 -2.32 -4.57 1.55
N LEU A 163 -2.61 -3.89 2.67
CA LEU A 163 -3.51 -4.40 3.70
C LEU A 163 -4.95 -4.54 3.19
N ILE A 164 -5.46 -3.57 2.43
CA ILE A 164 -6.77 -3.67 1.76
C ILE A 164 -6.80 -4.84 0.79
N ASN A 165 -5.74 -5.06 0.00
CA ASN A 165 -5.66 -6.22 -0.89
C ASN A 165 -5.65 -7.54 -0.10
N LYS A 166 -4.99 -7.58 1.06
CA LYS A 166 -5.03 -8.74 1.95
C LYS A 166 -6.44 -9.04 2.43
N ILE A 167 -7.16 -8.01 2.88
CA ILE A 167 -8.56 -8.11 3.30
C ILE A 167 -9.42 -8.67 2.16
N ASN A 168 -9.28 -8.11 0.96
CA ASN A 168 -10.08 -8.50 -0.20
C ASN A 168 -9.76 -9.91 -0.72
N SER A 169 -8.55 -10.40 -0.48
CA SER A 169 -8.16 -11.77 -0.87
C SER A 169 -8.44 -12.81 0.22
N GLN A 170 -8.45 -12.41 1.50
CA GLN A 170 -8.54 -13.32 2.65
C GLN A 170 -9.68 -12.89 3.58
N VAL A 171 -10.87 -13.46 3.38
CA VAL A 171 -12.05 -13.14 4.19
C VAL A 171 -11.88 -13.48 5.69
N ASP A 172 -11.14 -14.54 6.04
CA ASP A 172 -10.87 -14.87 7.45
C ASP A 172 -10.05 -13.77 8.13
N PHE A 173 -9.10 -13.18 7.40
CA PHE A 173 -8.34 -12.05 7.88
C PHE A 173 -9.21 -10.81 8.05
N ALA A 174 -10.16 -10.58 7.13
CA ALA A 174 -11.15 -9.50 7.27
C ALA A 174 -11.96 -9.63 8.58
N VAL A 175 -12.42 -10.84 8.90
CA VAL A 175 -13.13 -11.13 10.16
C VAL A 175 -12.25 -10.83 11.38
N ASP A 176 -10.98 -11.19 11.34
CA ASP A 176 -10.06 -10.94 12.45
C ASP A 176 -9.72 -9.47 12.64
N ILE A 177 -9.70 -8.67 11.57
CA ILE A 177 -9.61 -7.21 11.66
C ILE A 177 -10.83 -6.65 12.38
N VAL A 178 -12.05 -7.08 11.98
CA VAL A 178 -13.28 -6.59 12.61
C VAL A 178 -13.33 -6.95 14.10
N LYS A 179 -12.87 -8.14 14.50
CA LYS A 179 -12.74 -8.52 15.93
C LYS A 179 -11.77 -7.63 16.71
N LYS A 180 -10.81 -7.01 16.03
CA LYS A 180 -9.76 -6.16 16.61
C LYS A 180 -9.90 -4.71 16.13
N ALA A 181 -11.13 -4.25 15.90
CA ALA A 181 -11.43 -2.95 15.30
C ALA A 181 -10.70 -1.78 15.97
N GLU A 182 -10.51 -1.83 17.30
CA GLU A 182 -9.80 -0.81 18.08
C GLU A 182 -8.33 -0.59 17.66
N LYS A 183 -7.71 -1.56 16.96
CA LYS A 183 -6.31 -1.51 16.54
C LYS A 183 -6.10 -0.92 15.14
N TYR A 184 -7.17 -0.63 14.41
CA TYR A 184 -7.10 -0.24 13.00
C TYR A 184 -7.87 1.06 12.75
N ASP A 185 -7.50 1.76 11.67
CA ASP A 185 -8.24 2.94 11.22
C ASP A 185 -9.68 2.56 10.82
N SER A 186 -10.64 3.45 11.06
CA SER A 186 -12.06 3.23 10.77
C SER A 186 -12.32 2.81 9.31
N ASP A 187 -11.58 3.38 8.35
CA ASP A 187 -11.72 3.05 6.94
C ASP A 187 -11.32 1.60 6.62
N ILE A 188 -10.28 1.10 7.28
CA ILE A 188 -9.81 -0.28 7.13
C ILE A 188 -10.85 -1.25 7.71
N VAL A 189 -11.39 -0.91 8.89
CA VAL A 189 -12.46 -1.69 9.54
C VAL A 189 -13.70 -1.73 8.66
N LYS A 190 -14.09 -0.61 8.02
CA LYS A 190 -15.22 -0.52 7.10
C LYS A 190 -15.03 -1.48 5.91
N VAL A 191 -13.86 -1.45 5.26
CA VAL A 191 -13.55 -2.37 4.14
C VAL A 191 -13.57 -3.83 4.58
N ALA A 192 -12.99 -4.14 5.74
CA ALA A 192 -12.98 -5.50 6.29
C ALA A 192 -14.40 -5.99 6.62
N PHE A 193 -15.25 -5.12 7.14
CA PHE A 193 -16.62 -5.45 7.45
C PHE A 193 -17.45 -5.69 6.18
N LEU A 194 -17.34 -4.83 5.17
CA LEU A 194 -18.01 -5.03 3.87
C LEU A 194 -17.60 -6.35 3.20
N LYS A 195 -16.29 -6.67 3.21
CA LYS A 195 -15.80 -7.94 2.70
C LYS A 195 -16.39 -9.12 3.48
N SER A 196 -16.41 -9.02 4.81
CA SER A 196 -17.02 -10.04 5.67
C SER A 196 -18.50 -10.24 5.35
N LEU A 197 -19.27 -9.15 5.18
CA LEU A 197 -20.69 -9.21 4.81
C LEU A 197 -20.90 -9.94 3.48
N SER A 198 -20.04 -9.73 2.49
CA SER A 198 -20.20 -10.37 1.18
C SER A 198 -20.00 -11.90 1.22
N GLU A 199 -19.04 -12.41 1.99
CA GLU A 199 -18.59 -13.80 1.88
C GLU A 199 -18.85 -14.69 3.11
N LYS A 200 -19.10 -14.11 4.29
CA LYS A 200 -19.37 -14.89 5.52
C LYS A 200 -20.85 -15.16 5.74
N SER A 201 -21.11 -16.19 6.54
CA SER A 201 -22.45 -16.53 7.02
C SER A 201 -22.98 -15.46 7.98
N MET A 202 -24.30 -15.32 8.02
CA MET A 202 -24.97 -14.40 8.94
C MET A 202 -24.62 -14.67 10.41
N THR A 203 -24.47 -15.95 10.78
CA THR A 203 -24.05 -16.37 12.13
C THR A 203 -22.67 -15.84 12.53
N THR A 204 -21.77 -15.64 11.56
CA THR A 204 -20.46 -15.03 11.80
C THR A 204 -20.59 -13.51 11.93
N ILE A 205 -21.38 -12.88 11.07
CA ILE A 205 -21.65 -11.44 11.09
C ILE A 205 -22.27 -11.01 12.42
N LYS A 206 -23.26 -11.74 12.93
CA LYS A 206 -23.88 -11.50 14.24
C LYS A 206 -22.87 -11.46 15.40
N LYS A 207 -21.75 -12.17 15.29
CA LYS A 207 -20.71 -12.18 16.34
C LYS A 207 -19.77 -10.98 16.27
N ILE A 208 -19.65 -10.33 15.12
CA ILE A 208 -18.60 -9.31 14.88
C ILE A 208 -19.15 -7.90 14.65
N TYR A 209 -20.42 -7.75 14.24
CA TYR A 209 -20.97 -6.42 13.88
C TYR A 209 -20.90 -5.41 15.03
N LYS A 210 -21.03 -5.87 16.29
CA LYS A 210 -20.98 -5.02 17.49
C LYS A 210 -19.64 -4.33 17.70
N ASN A 211 -18.58 -4.82 17.05
CA ASN A 211 -17.24 -4.23 17.14
C ASN A 211 -17.03 -3.09 16.13
N VAL A 212 -18.02 -2.83 15.26
CA VAL A 212 -17.94 -1.82 14.20
C VAL A 212 -18.83 -0.64 14.58
N ASN A 213 -18.32 0.57 14.37
CA ASN A 213 -19.17 1.75 14.41
C ASN A 213 -20.02 1.79 13.13
N LEU A 214 -21.30 1.44 13.25
CA LEU A 214 -22.22 1.33 12.12
C LEU A 214 -22.71 2.71 11.69
N ASP A 215 -22.26 3.16 10.52
CA ASP A 215 -22.85 4.29 9.82
C ASP A 215 -24.13 3.88 9.08
N LYS A 216 -24.83 4.87 8.50
CA LYS A 216 -26.06 4.64 7.72
C LYS A 216 -25.85 3.59 6.61
N GLU A 217 -24.74 3.69 5.88
CA GLU A 217 -24.43 2.82 4.74
C GLU A 217 -24.18 1.37 5.19
N LEU A 218 -23.35 1.19 6.22
CA LEU A 218 -23.01 -0.12 6.78
C LEU A 218 -24.22 -0.81 7.38
N THR A 219 -25.13 -0.07 8.02
CA THR A 219 -26.36 -0.66 8.55
C THR A 219 -27.29 -1.10 7.44
N ILE A 220 -27.46 -0.29 6.38
CA ILE A 220 -28.25 -0.73 5.22
C ILE A 220 -27.66 -2.01 4.63
N LYS A 221 -26.33 -2.08 4.45
CA LYS A 221 -25.65 -3.30 3.95
C LYS A 221 -25.79 -4.50 4.88
N LEU A 222 -25.76 -4.28 6.19
CA LEU A 222 -25.99 -5.32 7.19
C LEU A 222 -27.43 -5.85 7.14
N LEU A 223 -28.42 -4.96 6.98
CA LEU A 223 -29.83 -5.33 6.82
C LEU A 223 -30.09 -6.02 5.47
N GLU A 224 -29.42 -5.61 4.39
CA GLU A 224 -29.47 -6.33 3.10
C GLU A 224 -28.98 -7.78 3.26
N LYS A 225 -27.83 -7.97 3.92
CA LYS A 225 -27.31 -9.33 4.21
C LYS A 225 -28.28 -10.15 5.07
N ASN A 226 -28.96 -9.49 6.00
CA ASN A 226 -29.99 -10.10 6.83
C ASN A 226 -31.18 -10.61 6.00
N ILE A 227 -31.65 -9.80 5.04
CA ILE A 227 -32.77 -10.16 4.14
C ILE A 227 -32.40 -11.37 3.28
N GLU A 228 -31.16 -11.44 2.79
CA GLU A 228 -30.67 -12.58 2.01
C GLU A 228 -30.56 -13.89 2.83
N ASN A 229 -30.46 -13.79 4.17
CA ASN A 229 -30.19 -14.92 5.07
C ASN A 229 -31.19 -14.95 6.24
N SER A 230 -32.48 -14.76 5.96
CA SER A 230 -33.52 -14.55 6.99
C SER A 230 -33.63 -15.69 8.01
N GLU A 231 -33.34 -16.94 7.63
CA GLU A 231 -33.36 -18.10 8.54
C GLU A 231 -32.39 -17.98 9.73
N PHE A 232 -31.24 -17.31 9.52
CA PHE A 232 -30.25 -17.02 10.57
C PHE A 232 -30.12 -15.51 10.84
N GLY A 233 -31.14 -14.76 10.41
CA GLY A 233 -31.21 -13.32 10.48
C GLY A 233 -31.44 -12.79 11.90
N PHE A 234 -31.35 -11.49 12.04
CA PHE A 234 -31.71 -10.72 13.22
C PHE A 234 -33.18 -10.88 13.59
N GLU A 235 -33.44 -10.94 14.89
CA GLU A 235 -34.79 -10.87 15.44
C GLU A 235 -35.33 -9.43 15.35
N ASN A 236 -36.66 -9.27 15.45
CA ASN A 236 -37.30 -7.95 15.33
C ASN A 236 -36.72 -6.91 16.30
N ASN A 237 -36.40 -7.31 17.53
CA ASN A 237 -35.80 -6.41 18.52
C ASN A 237 -34.35 -6.03 18.15
N GLU A 238 -33.57 -6.96 17.57
CA GLU A 238 -32.22 -6.67 17.09
C GLU A 238 -32.25 -5.70 15.90
N ILE A 239 -33.20 -5.87 14.97
CA ILE A 239 -33.40 -4.95 13.84
C ILE A 239 -33.80 -3.56 14.35
N LEU A 240 -34.72 -3.50 15.33
CA LEU A 240 -35.14 -2.26 15.95
C LEU A 240 -33.96 -1.50 16.58
N GLU A 241 -33.08 -2.18 17.32
CA GLU A 241 -31.87 -1.56 17.88
C GLU A 241 -30.92 -1.02 16.80
N LEU A 242 -30.76 -1.74 15.68
CA LEU A 242 -29.91 -1.30 14.57
C LEU A 242 -30.43 -0.02 13.92
N VAL A 243 -31.75 0.09 13.70
CA VAL A 243 -32.35 1.28 13.08
C VAL A 243 -32.51 2.43 14.05
N LYS A 244 -32.71 2.16 15.35
CA LYS A 244 -32.87 3.20 16.40
C LYS A 244 -31.68 4.13 16.50
N ASN A 245 -30.47 3.58 16.35
CA ASN A 245 -29.23 4.32 16.51
C ASN A 245 -28.86 5.17 15.28
N ILE A 246 -29.66 5.13 14.21
CA ILE A 246 -29.34 5.74 12.91
C ILE A 246 -30.50 6.57 12.40
N LYS A 247 -30.19 7.74 11.83
CA LYS A 247 -31.17 8.60 11.19
C LYS A 247 -31.42 8.14 9.75
N LEU A 248 -32.41 7.27 9.57
CA LEU A 248 -32.93 6.89 8.26
C LEU A 248 -34.06 7.84 7.83
N SER A 249 -34.17 8.09 6.53
CA SER A 249 -35.25 8.89 5.95
C SER A 249 -36.49 8.04 5.68
N LYS A 250 -37.62 8.70 5.41
CA LYS A 250 -38.87 8.04 4.99
C LYS A 250 -38.66 7.09 3.81
N ASP A 251 -37.89 7.51 2.80
CA ASP A 251 -37.62 6.69 1.61
C ASP A 251 -36.77 5.46 1.96
N ASP A 252 -35.77 5.62 2.83
CA ASP A 252 -34.93 4.48 3.27
C ASP A 252 -35.80 3.40 3.94
N TYR A 253 -36.74 3.78 4.81
CA TYR A 253 -37.66 2.81 5.44
C TYR A 253 -38.60 2.16 4.42
N ILE A 254 -39.11 2.90 3.44
CA ILE A 254 -39.97 2.33 2.38
C ILE A 254 -39.16 1.31 1.56
N GLN A 255 -37.92 1.63 1.19
CA GLN A 255 -37.06 0.68 0.48
C GLN A 255 -36.76 -0.57 1.30
N LEU A 256 -36.50 -0.42 2.61
CA LEU A 256 -36.32 -1.56 3.51
C LEU A 256 -37.60 -2.40 3.58
N ALA A 257 -38.77 -1.78 3.75
CA ALA A 257 -40.06 -2.48 3.78
C ALA A 257 -40.29 -3.29 2.49
N LYS A 258 -40.03 -2.69 1.33
CA LYS A 258 -40.11 -3.36 0.02
C LYS A 258 -39.18 -4.58 -0.07
N LYS A 259 -37.94 -4.48 0.41
CA LYS A 259 -36.98 -5.59 0.39
C LYS A 259 -37.36 -6.70 1.38
N TYR A 260 -37.80 -6.34 2.58
CA TYR A 260 -38.20 -7.32 3.61
C TYR A 260 -39.50 -8.06 3.28
N LYS A 261 -40.40 -7.45 2.49
CA LYS A 261 -41.69 -8.04 2.05
C LYS A 261 -41.56 -9.48 1.54
N ASN A 262 -40.50 -9.78 0.80
CA ASN A 262 -40.31 -11.08 0.16
C ASN A 262 -39.48 -12.06 1.02
N SER A 263 -38.95 -11.61 2.16
CA SER A 263 -37.98 -12.37 2.98
C SER A 263 -38.54 -12.79 4.34
N LEU A 264 -39.50 -12.02 4.89
CA LEU A 264 -40.16 -12.30 6.16
C LEU A 264 -41.62 -12.70 5.99
N ASN A 265 -42.14 -13.46 6.95
CA ASN A 265 -43.56 -13.77 7.03
C ASN A 265 -44.38 -12.49 7.24
N PRO A 266 -45.58 -12.36 6.63
CA PRO A 266 -46.40 -11.15 6.71
C PRO A 266 -46.65 -10.64 8.13
N ASP A 267 -47.01 -11.53 9.07
CA ASP A 267 -47.29 -11.15 10.46
C ASP A 267 -46.05 -10.59 11.17
N VAL A 268 -44.89 -11.24 10.96
CA VAL A 268 -43.60 -10.82 11.53
C VAL A 268 -43.17 -9.47 10.97
N LEU A 269 -43.41 -9.24 9.68
CA LEU A 269 -43.07 -7.99 9.00
C LEU A 269 -43.96 -6.83 9.44
N ILE A 270 -45.26 -7.08 9.58
CA ILE A 270 -46.22 -6.10 10.13
C ILE A 270 -45.80 -5.71 11.55
N GLU A 271 -45.51 -6.69 12.41
CA GLU A 271 -45.09 -6.44 13.78
C GLU A 271 -43.76 -5.65 13.85
N LEU A 272 -42.80 -5.98 12.99
CA LEU A 272 -41.51 -5.28 12.92
C LEU A 272 -41.70 -3.80 12.61
N PHE A 273 -42.40 -3.46 11.53
CA PHE A 273 -42.58 -2.06 11.12
C PHE A 273 -43.58 -1.31 12.01
N GLU A 274 -44.51 -2.00 12.66
CA GLU A 274 -45.34 -1.41 13.72
C GLU A 274 -44.46 -0.90 14.85
N LYS A 275 -43.56 -1.74 15.39
CA LYS A 275 -42.61 -1.37 16.44
C LYS A 275 -41.65 -0.26 16.01
N ILE A 276 -41.10 -0.32 14.79
CA ILE A 276 -40.22 0.74 14.28
C ILE A 276 -40.98 2.06 14.17
N SER A 277 -42.21 2.07 13.67
CA SER A 277 -43.02 3.29 13.51
C SER A 277 -43.44 3.95 14.83
N GLN A 278 -43.50 3.18 15.92
CA GLN A 278 -43.78 3.71 17.26
C GLN A 278 -42.57 4.46 17.83
N GLU A 279 -41.35 4.06 17.48
CA GLU A 279 -40.12 4.72 17.93
C GLU A 279 -39.62 5.82 16.97
N GLN A 280 -39.89 5.67 15.67
CA GLN A 280 -39.36 6.53 14.61
C GLN A 280 -40.49 6.97 13.67
N GLU A 281 -40.81 8.27 13.71
CA GLU A 281 -41.92 8.84 12.94
C GLU A 281 -41.75 8.66 11.43
N GLU A 282 -40.51 8.75 10.94
CA GLU A 282 -40.15 8.57 9.54
C GLU A 282 -40.49 7.17 9.00
N ALA A 283 -40.59 6.15 9.85
CA ALA A 283 -40.97 4.80 9.47
C ALA A 283 -42.49 4.60 9.32
N THR A 284 -43.31 5.57 9.76
CA THR A 284 -44.78 5.48 9.68
C THR A 284 -45.27 5.21 8.26
N VAL A 285 -44.69 5.89 7.26
CA VAL A 285 -45.10 5.73 5.85
C VAL A 285 -44.77 4.32 5.35
N ALA A 286 -43.64 3.75 5.76
CA ALA A 286 -43.26 2.39 5.42
C ALA A 286 -44.16 1.33 6.10
N TYR A 287 -44.60 1.58 7.33
CA TYR A 287 -45.58 0.73 8.00
C TYR A 287 -46.95 0.75 7.29
N LEU A 288 -47.45 1.94 6.92
CA LEU A 288 -48.69 2.07 6.15
C LEU A 288 -48.58 1.40 4.77
N TYR A 289 -47.42 1.49 4.13
CA TYR A 289 -47.12 0.75 2.90
C TYR A 289 -47.31 -0.75 3.11
N ILE A 290 -46.69 -1.34 4.14
CA ILE A 290 -46.83 -2.77 4.46
C ILE A 290 -48.28 -3.17 4.72
N LEU A 291 -49.02 -2.40 5.53
CA LEU A 291 -50.43 -2.66 5.81
C LEU A 291 -51.28 -2.61 4.53
N SER A 292 -50.97 -1.70 3.61
CA SER A 292 -51.67 -1.57 2.33
C SER A 292 -51.42 -2.77 1.40
N GLU A 293 -50.18 -3.26 1.37
CA GLU A 293 -49.75 -4.41 0.56
C GLU A 293 -50.36 -5.73 1.05
N PHE A 294 -50.55 -5.89 2.36
CA PHE A 294 -51.21 -7.07 2.95
C PHE A 294 -52.72 -6.89 3.15
N GLU A 295 -53.30 -5.83 2.59
CA GLU A 295 -54.74 -5.53 2.65
C GLU A 295 -55.34 -5.44 4.06
N MET A 296 -54.54 -5.03 5.04
CA MET A 296 -54.94 -4.85 6.44
C MET A 296 -55.75 -3.55 6.64
N LYS A 297 -56.93 -3.49 6.00
CA LYS A 297 -57.76 -2.28 5.88
C LYS A 297 -58.12 -1.65 7.23
N ASP A 298 -58.50 -2.46 8.21
CA ASP A 298 -58.95 -1.96 9.52
C ASP A 298 -57.79 -1.31 10.29
N LYS A 299 -56.63 -1.99 10.36
CA LYS A 299 -55.41 -1.42 10.94
C LYS A 299 -54.93 -0.17 10.19
N LEU A 300 -55.04 -0.16 8.86
CA LEU A 300 -54.66 0.99 8.04
C LEU A 300 -55.56 2.21 8.35
N ARG A 301 -56.88 2.00 8.46
CA ARG A 301 -57.81 3.05 8.88
C ARG A 301 -57.48 3.59 10.26
N GLU A 302 -57.33 2.71 11.25
CA GLU A 302 -57.00 3.08 12.64
C GLU A 302 -55.77 3.99 12.72
N ASN A 303 -54.72 3.67 11.96
CA ASN A 303 -53.48 4.45 11.93
C ASN A 303 -53.58 5.78 11.17
N LEU A 304 -54.64 5.98 10.36
CA LEU A 304 -54.87 7.17 9.53
C LEU A 304 -55.92 8.14 10.09
N VAL A 305 -56.78 7.71 11.03
CA VAL A 305 -57.96 8.49 11.52
C VAL A 305 -57.60 9.91 11.95
N ASN A 306 -56.40 10.12 12.51
CA ASN A 306 -55.96 11.40 13.05
C ASN A 306 -54.69 11.97 12.39
N ARG A 307 -54.28 11.44 11.23
CA ARG A 307 -53.05 11.89 10.53
C ARG A 307 -53.38 12.79 9.35
N GLU A 308 -52.79 13.97 9.34
CA GLU A 308 -52.88 14.96 8.26
C GLU A 308 -51.53 15.12 7.56
N GLY A 309 -51.53 15.37 6.26
CA GLY A 309 -50.30 15.51 5.47
C GLY A 309 -50.39 14.87 4.09
N ASN A 310 -49.63 15.41 3.15
CA ASN A 310 -49.64 14.96 1.76
C ASN A 310 -49.18 13.49 1.61
N ASP A 311 -48.25 13.06 2.48
CA ASP A 311 -47.73 11.69 2.50
C ASP A 311 -48.79 10.63 2.85
N PHE A 312 -49.90 11.04 3.50
CA PHE A 312 -50.97 10.13 3.94
C PHE A 312 -52.17 10.10 2.98
N ALA A 313 -52.29 11.10 2.08
CA ALA A 313 -53.40 11.21 1.13
C ALA A 313 -53.54 9.98 0.20
N PRO A 314 -52.44 9.39 -0.35
CA PRO A 314 -52.54 8.19 -1.18
C PRO A 314 -53.15 6.99 -0.45
N PHE A 315 -52.82 6.81 0.84
CA PHE A 315 -53.36 5.71 1.64
C PHE A 315 -54.85 5.88 1.95
N LYS A 316 -55.29 7.12 2.24
CA LYS A 316 -56.72 7.44 2.43
C LYS A 316 -57.52 7.19 1.15
N ALA A 317 -57.01 7.67 0.01
CA ALA A 317 -57.62 7.43 -1.30
C ALA A 317 -57.70 5.93 -1.63
N LEU A 318 -56.67 5.15 -1.31
CA LEU A 318 -56.67 3.70 -1.53
C LEU A 318 -57.77 2.99 -0.72
N ILE A 319 -57.99 3.39 0.55
CA ILE A 319 -59.08 2.84 1.38
C ILE A 319 -60.44 3.14 0.73
N GLU A 320 -60.70 4.41 0.40
CA GLU A 320 -61.97 4.84 -0.20
C GLU A 320 -62.26 4.14 -1.53
N LEU A 321 -61.24 3.97 -2.38
CA LEU A 321 -61.37 3.27 -3.65
C LEU A 321 -61.67 1.77 -3.44
N LYS A 322 -61.02 1.14 -2.47
CA LYS A 322 -61.29 -0.26 -2.11
C LYS A 322 -62.68 -0.44 -1.51
N ASP A 323 -63.19 0.53 -0.76
CA ASP A 323 -64.57 0.52 -0.22
C ASP A 323 -65.62 0.72 -1.31
N ALA A 324 -65.28 1.50 -2.35
CA ALA A 324 -66.09 1.65 -3.55
C ALA A 324 -66.03 0.44 -4.51
N GLY A 325 -65.42 -0.68 -4.08
CA GLY A 325 -65.32 -1.92 -4.86
C GLY A 325 -64.27 -1.87 -5.98
N LYS A 326 -63.36 -0.88 -5.98
CA LYS A 326 -62.29 -0.76 -6.98
C LYS A 326 -60.96 -1.27 -6.41
N HIS A 327 -60.33 -2.20 -7.12
CA HIS A 327 -59.06 -2.82 -6.71
C HIS A 327 -57.87 -2.11 -7.36
N TYR A 328 -57.27 -1.15 -6.65
CA TYR A 328 -56.03 -0.46 -7.04
C TYR A 328 -54.90 -0.78 -6.04
N SER A 329 -53.66 -0.82 -6.52
CA SER A 329 -52.47 -0.91 -5.67
C SER A 329 -51.95 0.49 -5.32
N LEU A 330 -51.19 0.61 -4.22
CA LEU A 330 -50.60 1.89 -3.84
C LEU A 330 -49.69 2.43 -4.97
N GLU A 331 -48.93 1.54 -5.61
CA GLU A 331 -48.05 1.85 -6.74
C GLU A 331 -48.80 2.40 -7.96
N SER A 332 -50.06 1.98 -8.17
CA SER A 332 -50.90 2.51 -9.25
C SER A 332 -51.49 3.90 -8.96
N LEU A 333 -51.50 4.32 -7.69
CA LEU A 333 -52.07 5.58 -7.22
C LEU A 333 -51.00 6.66 -7.00
N SER A 334 -49.77 6.27 -6.67
CA SER A 334 -48.64 7.18 -6.52
C SER A 334 -47.82 7.25 -7.82
N TYR A 335 -47.96 8.33 -8.59
CA TYR A 335 -46.97 8.68 -9.61
C TYR A 335 -45.74 9.25 -8.91
N ASN A 336 -44.75 8.41 -8.63
CA ASN A 336 -43.36 8.81 -8.38
C ASN A 336 -42.41 7.65 -8.70
#